data_AF-A0A4R9PX01-F1
#
_entry.id   AF-A0A4R9PX01-F1
#
_cell.length_a   1.000
_cell.length_b   1.000
_cell.length_c   1.000
_cell.angle_alpha   90.00
_cell.angle_beta   90.00
_cell.angle_gamma   90.00
#
_symmetry.space_group_name_H-M   'P 1'
#
loop_
_entity.id
_entity.type
_entity.pdbx_description
1 polymer ?
#
loop_
_entity_poly.entity_id
_entity_poly.type
_entity_poly.pdbx_seq_one_letter_code
_entity_poly.pdbx_strand_id
1 'polypeptide(L)'
;DGNYYPFHQGHYGSSLHYHADFLSGNLFDYTPEAGFVGTDSFTVYATDGQGNSNVATITIAVTPPAESIALSDVTNVVSYGGYDHAVLVAALGGGDRISGTPFNDTLDGGAGHDQLFGGAGADTIIG
;
A
#
# COMPACT_ATOMS: atom_id res chain seq x y z
N ASP A 1 -17.75 -0.64 -44.36
CA ASP A 1 -18.52 0.08 -43.33
C ASP A 1 -18.23 -0.60 -41.99
N GLY A 2 -17.11 -0.38 -41.31
CA GLY A 2 -16.39 0.87 -41.11
C GLY A 2 -16.83 1.54 -39.82
N ASN A 3 -16.73 0.86 -38.67
CA ASN A 3 -16.69 1.45 -37.33
C ASN A 3 -15.91 0.52 -36.39
N TYR A 4 -14.61 0.49 -36.63
CA TYR A 4 -13.60 0.07 -35.66
C TYR A 4 -13.56 1.17 -34.59
N TYR A 5 -14.07 0.91 -33.39
CA TYR A 5 -13.88 1.83 -32.26
C TYR A 5 -12.51 1.51 -31.66
N PRO A 6 -11.49 2.37 -31.84
CA PRO A 6 -10.19 2.12 -31.24
C PRO A 6 -10.36 2.34 -29.73
N PHE A 7 -10.37 1.26 -28.97
CA PHE A 7 -10.04 1.34 -27.56
C PHE A 7 -8.62 1.88 -27.48
N HIS A 8 -8.47 3.13 -27.07
CA HIS A 8 -7.19 3.58 -26.57
C HIS A 8 -7.04 3.04 -25.15
N GLN A 9 -6.33 1.92 -25.04
CA GLN A 9 -5.61 1.62 -23.81
C GLN A 9 -4.49 2.65 -23.64
N GLY A 10 -4.31 3.13 -22.40
CA GLY A 10 -2.99 3.50 -21.90
C GLY A 10 -2.84 4.92 -21.36
N HIS A 11 -2.37 4.95 -20.11
CA HIS A 11 -1.56 5.97 -19.44
C HIS A 11 -2.22 7.29 -19.08
N TYR A 12 -2.49 7.47 -17.77
CA TYR A 12 -2.69 8.80 -17.21
C TYR A 12 -1.84 8.97 -15.95
N GLY A 13 -0.60 9.39 -16.20
CA GLY A 13 0.28 9.95 -15.19
C GLY A 13 -0.16 11.34 -14.77
N SER A 14 -0.08 11.56 -13.46
CA SER A 14 -0.14 12.82 -12.72
C SER A 14 -1.52 13.48 -12.47
N SER A 15 -1.70 13.82 -11.19
CA SER A 15 -2.50 14.90 -10.59
C SER A 15 -3.99 15.00 -10.97
N LEU A 16 -4.86 14.47 -10.10
CA LEU A 16 -6.31 14.73 -10.05
C LEU A 16 -6.99 14.70 -11.42
N HIS A 17 -7.08 13.52 -12.03
CA HIS A 17 -7.88 13.34 -13.23
C HIS A 17 -9.29 12.89 -12.87
N TYR A 18 -10.25 13.81 -13.01
CA TYR A 18 -11.67 13.49 -13.08
C TYR A 18 -11.91 12.54 -14.26
N HIS A 19 -12.01 11.23 -13.99
CA HIS A 19 -12.36 10.23 -15.00
C HIS A 19 -13.85 9.93 -14.94
N ALA A 20 -14.56 10.30 -16.00
CA ALA A 20 -15.94 9.89 -16.25
C ALA A 20 -15.93 8.60 -17.08
N ASP A 21 -15.36 7.54 -16.53
CA ASP A 21 -15.36 6.24 -17.20
C ASP A 21 -16.68 5.53 -16.92
N PHE A 22 -17.44 5.29 -17.98
CA PHE A 22 -18.65 4.47 -17.91
C PHE A 22 -18.23 3.03 -17.65
N LEU A 23 -18.40 2.56 -16.40
CA LEU A 23 -18.22 1.16 -16.04
C LEU A 23 -19.19 0.31 -16.87
N SER A 24 -18.66 -0.42 -17.85
CA SER A 24 -19.37 -1.49 -18.55
C SER A 24 -19.48 -2.70 -17.61
N GLY A 25 -20.41 -2.65 -16.64
CA GLY A 25 -20.58 -3.68 -15.60
C GLY A 25 -20.03 -3.26 -14.23
N ASN A 26 -19.60 -4.24 -13.41
CA ASN A 26 -19.11 -4.03 -12.03
C ASN A 26 -17.57 -4.15 -11.91
N LEU A 27 -16.83 -4.15 -13.02
CA LEU A 27 -15.38 -4.31 -13.01
C LEU A 27 -14.68 -2.98 -13.28
N PHE A 28 -13.73 -2.63 -12.42
CA PHE A 28 -12.87 -1.45 -12.54
C PHE A 28 -11.41 -1.92 -12.47
N ASP A 29 -10.68 -1.77 -13.57
CA ASP A 29 -9.26 -2.11 -13.64
C ASP A 29 -8.44 -0.87 -13.27
N TYR A 30 -7.65 -0.99 -12.19
CA TYR A 30 -6.71 0.04 -11.75
C TYR A 30 -5.30 -0.49 -11.79
N THR A 31 -4.44 0.14 -12.61
CA THR A 31 -3.00 -0.13 -12.66
C THR A 31 -2.27 1.19 -12.44
N PRO A 32 -1.70 1.44 -11.25
CA PRO A 32 -0.94 2.66 -11.00
C PRO A 32 0.34 2.68 -11.86
N GLU A 33 0.90 3.87 -12.08
CA GLU A 33 2.22 3.97 -12.70
C GLU A 33 3.26 3.20 -11.88
N ALA A 34 4.24 2.60 -12.55
CA ALA A 34 5.30 1.88 -11.86
C ALA A 34 6.02 2.81 -10.86
N GLY A 35 6.05 2.41 -9.58
CA GLY A 35 6.64 3.21 -8.51
C GLY A 35 5.72 4.28 -7.91
N PHE A 36 4.47 4.40 -8.37
CA PHE A 36 3.51 5.29 -7.73
C PHE A 36 3.24 4.84 -6.29
N VAL A 37 3.43 5.78 -5.37
CA VAL A 37 3.04 5.69 -3.97
C VAL A 37 2.20 6.92 -3.69
N GLY A 38 1.08 6.72 -3.02
CA GLY A 38 0.19 7.80 -2.65
C GLY A 38 -1.26 7.38 -2.71
N THR A 39 -2.12 8.39 -2.72
CA THR A 39 -3.57 8.19 -2.80
C THR A 39 -4.07 8.66 -4.15
N ASP A 40 -4.87 7.83 -4.80
CA ASP A 40 -5.60 8.16 -6.02
C ASP A 40 -7.11 8.18 -5.76
N SER A 41 -7.87 8.91 -6.57
CA SER A 41 -9.31 9.05 -6.37
C SER A 41 -10.09 9.24 -7.66
N PHE A 42 -11.21 8.52 -7.75
CA PHE A 42 -12.11 8.47 -8.89
C PHE A 42 -13.54 8.77 -8.44
N THR A 43 -14.35 9.37 -9.30
CA THR A 43 -15.77 9.56 -9.02
C THR A 43 -16.63 8.71 -9.95
N VAL A 44 -17.60 8.00 -9.40
CA VAL A 44 -18.49 7.10 -10.13
C VAL A 44 -19.96 7.41 -9.83
N TYR A 45 -20.84 7.10 -10.77
CA TYR A 45 -22.28 7.07 -10.56
C TYR A 45 -22.86 5.86 -11.30
N ALA A 46 -23.99 5.35 -10.82
CA ALA A 46 -24.73 4.27 -11.47
C ALA A 46 -25.86 4.85 -12.34
N THR A 47 -26.25 4.15 -13.41
CA THR A 47 -27.42 4.49 -14.22
C THR A 47 -28.21 3.25 -14.59
N ASP A 48 -29.53 3.38 -14.69
CA ASP A 48 -30.46 2.35 -15.19
C ASP A 48 -30.90 2.61 -16.65
N GLY A 49 -30.27 3.58 -17.33
CA GLY A 49 -30.63 4.02 -18.68
C GLY A 49 -31.76 5.06 -18.73
N GLN A 50 -32.40 5.38 -17.59
CA GLN A 50 -33.41 6.44 -17.48
C GLN A 50 -32.96 7.58 -16.55
N GLY A 51 -32.05 7.32 -15.62
CA GLY A 51 -31.47 8.34 -14.74
C GLY A 51 -30.13 7.93 -14.14
N ASN A 52 -29.46 8.89 -13.51
CA ASN A 52 -28.18 8.69 -12.82
C ASN A 52 -28.38 8.71 -11.30
N SER A 53 -27.59 7.94 -10.56
CA SER A 53 -27.48 8.03 -9.10
C SER A 53 -26.74 9.31 -8.68
N ASN A 54 -26.62 9.51 -7.37
CA ASN A 54 -25.62 10.43 -6.83
C ASN A 54 -24.20 9.97 -7.21
N VAL A 55 -23.27 10.93 -7.22
CA VAL A 55 -21.83 10.67 -7.40
C VAL A 55 -21.25 10.12 -6.09
N ALA A 56 -20.41 9.08 -6.20
CA ALA A 56 -19.61 8.51 -5.13
C ALA A 56 -18.12 8.62 -5.47
N THR A 57 -17.26 8.72 -4.45
CA THR A 57 -15.81 8.75 -4.62
C THR A 57 -15.20 7.40 -4.22
N ILE A 58 -14.38 6.83 -5.08
CA ILE A 58 -13.52 5.68 -4.81
C ILE A 58 -12.12 6.23 -4.53
N THR A 59 -11.52 5.85 -3.39
CA THR A 59 -10.17 6.25 -3.01
C THR A 59 -9.30 4.99 -2.90
N ILE A 60 -8.14 5.01 -3.56
CA ILE A 60 -7.18 3.91 -3.55
C ILE A 60 -5.89 4.42 -2.91
N ALA A 61 -5.42 3.73 -1.87
CA ALA A 61 -4.14 4.01 -1.25
C ALA A 61 -3.10 2.98 -1.71
N VAL A 62 -2.03 3.45 -2.32
CA VAL A 62 -0.87 2.65 -2.71
C VAL A 62 0.27 2.99 -1.77
N THR A 63 0.65 2.03 -0.92
CA THR A 63 1.75 2.18 0.04
C THR A 63 3.07 1.66 -0.54
N PRO A 64 4.24 2.18 -0.11
CA PRO A 64 5.51 1.58 -0.51
C PRO A 64 5.60 0.12 -0.03
N PRO A 65 6.37 -0.73 -0.73
CA PRO A 65 6.67 -2.08 -0.27
C PRO A 65 7.47 -2.04 1.05
N ALA A 66 7.38 -3.12 1.83
CA ALA A 66 8.13 -3.23 3.07
C ALA A 66 9.66 -3.31 2.81
N GLU A 67 10.45 -2.63 3.65
CA GLU A 67 11.92 -2.71 3.57
C GLU A 67 12.44 -3.91 4.35
N SER A 68 13.30 -4.72 3.72
CA SER A 68 13.94 -5.88 4.36
C SER A 68 15.22 -5.46 5.06
N ILE A 69 15.30 -5.73 6.38
CA ILE A 69 16.41 -5.34 7.24
C ILE A 69 16.92 -6.57 7.99
N ALA A 70 18.20 -6.87 7.85
CA ALA A 70 18.87 -7.93 8.62
C ALA A 70 19.83 -7.31 9.63
N LEU A 71 19.73 -7.70 10.90
CA LEU A 71 20.61 -7.25 11.96
C LEU A 71 21.70 -8.29 12.25
N SER A 72 22.74 -7.86 12.96
CA SER A 72 23.85 -8.74 13.38
C SER A 72 23.48 -9.60 14.60
N ASP A 73 24.22 -10.69 14.80
CA ASP A 73 24.14 -11.61 15.95
C ASP A 73 24.82 -11.03 17.21
N VAL A 74 24.32 -9.87 17.64
CA VAL A 74 24.68 -9.14 18.86
C VAL A 74 23.46 -8.35 19.32
N THR A 75 23.50 -7.74 20.51
CA THR A 75 22.49 -6.77 20.94
C THR A 75 22.40 -5.58 19.98
N ASN A 76 21.20 -5.35 19.43
CA ASN A 76 20.84 -4.22 18.61
C ASN A 76 19.81 -3.33 19.32
N VAL A 77 19.89 -2.01 19.09
CA VAL A 77 18.87 -1.05 19.55
C VAL A 77 18.50 -0.17 18.37
N VAL A 78 17.33 -0.41 17.78
CA VAL A 78 16.88 0.23 16.53
C VAL A 78 15.44 0.71 16.64
N SER A 79 15.13 1.78 15.92
CA SER A 79 13.79 2.34 15.83
C SER A 79 13.53 2.86 14.42
N TYR A 80 12.44 2.41 13.82
CA TYR A 80 12.02 2.74 12.45
C TYR A 80 10.83 3.69 12.39
N GLY A 81 10.41 4.29 13.52
CA GLY A 81 9.17 5.08 13.59
C GLY A 81 9.06 6.30 12.66
N GLY A 82 10.13 6.70 11.97
CA GLY A 82 10.12 7.78 10.98
C GLY A 82 9.90 7.33 9.52
N TYR A 83 9.78 6.04 9.27
CA TYR A 83 9.61 5.48 7.94
C TYR A 83 8.15 5.61 7.48
N ASP A 84 7.96 5.79 6.18
CA ASP A 84 6.65 5.95 5.52
C ASP A 84 6.07 4.64 4.97
N HIS A 85 6.65 3.51 5.38
CA HIS A 85 6.28 2.17 4.97
C HIS A 85 6.63 1.15 6.05
N ALA A 86 6.13 -0.07 5.89
CA ALA A 86 6.40 -1.18 6.79
C ALA A 86 7.85 -1.65 6.73
N VAL A 87 8.34 -2.27 7.79
CA VAL A 87 9.64 -2.96 7.81
C VAL A 87 9.48 -4.46 8.02
N LEU A 88 10.37 -5.23 7.41
CA LEU A 88 10.62 -6.64 7.68
C LEU A 88 12.00 -6.75 8.32
N VAL A 89 12.04 -6.85 9.65
CA VAL A 89 13.27 -6.94 10.44
C VAL A 89 13.53 -8.38 10.83
N ALA A 90 14.74 -8.85 10.57
CA ALA A 90 15.26 -10.13 11.07
C ALA A 90 16.48 -9.88 11.95
N ALA A 91 16.29 -9.96 13.26
CA ALA A 91 17.34 -10.00 14.24
C ALA A 91 17.80 -11.44 14.47
N LEU A 92 19.10 -11.63 14.71
CA LEU A 92 19.71 -12.95 14.76
C LEU A 92 19.75 -13.48 16.18
N GLY A 93 20.67 -13.02 16.99
CA GLY A 93 20.71 -13.33 18.39
C GLY A 93 21.20 -12.14 19.19
N GLY A 94 20.96 -12.13 20.49
CA GLY A 94 21.27 -10.98 21.32
C GLY A 94 20.16 -10.68 22.31
N GLY A 95 20.05 -9.42 22.71
CA GLY A 95 18.95 -8.95 23.54
C GLY A 95 18.44 -7.68 22.91
N ASP A 96 17.75 -7.84 21.80
CA ASP A 96 17.46 -6.76 20.87
C ASP A 96 16.36 -5.85 21.40
N ARG A 97 16.42 -4.58 21.02
CA ARG A 97 15.34 -3.62 21.25
C ARG A 97 14.98 -2.99 19.92
N ILE A 98 13.86 -3.43 19.36
CA ILE A 98 13.43 -3.09 18.01
C ILE A 98 12.06 -2.41 18.10
N SER A 99 11.98 -1.19 17.59
CA SER A 99 10.71 -0.49 17.40
C SER A 99 10.44 -0.38 15.90
N GLY A 100 9.29 -0.87 15.46
CA GLY A 100 8.80 -0.73 14.10
C GLY A 100 8.23 0.67 13.82
N THR A 101 7.40 0.71 12.80
CA THR A 101 6.79 1.88 12.17
C THR A 101 5.30 1.99 12.57
N PRO A 102 4.57 2.98 12.06
CA PRO A 102 3.11 3.00 12.15
C PRO A 102 2.37 2.08 11.14
N PHE A 103 3.11 1.34 10.31
CA PHE A 103 2.58 0.44 9.29
C PHE A 103 2.69 -1.02 9.73
N ASN A 104 2.09 -1.92 8.95
CA ASN A 104 2.05 -3.36 9.27
C ASN A 104 3.44 -4.00 9.13
N ASP A 105 4.19 -4.06 10.22
CA ASP A 105 5.55 -4.55 10.22
C ASP A 105 5.64 -6.06 10.40
N THR A 106 6.82 -6.62 10.12
CA THR A 106 7.23 -7.94 10.59
C THR A 106 8.54 -7.80 11.32
N LEU A 107 8.56 -8.03 12.63
CA LEU A 107 9.76 -7.96 13.46
C LEU A 107 10.07 -9.35 14.00
N ASP A 108 11.20 -9.92 13.59
CA ASP A 108 11.76 -11.15 14.11
C ASP A 108 12.94 -10.81 15.02
N GLY A 109 12.84 -11.16 16.31
CA GLY A 109 13.88 -10.94 17.32
C GLY A 109 14.96 -12.03 17.32
N GLY A 110 14.71 -13.16 16.67
CA GLY A 110 15.64 -14.27 16.68
C GLY A 110 15.85 -14.85 18.08
N ALA A 111 17.09 -15.21 18.40
CA ALA A 111 17.44 -15.87 19.65
C ALA A 111 17.85 -14.89 20.75
N GLY A 112 17.12 -14.86 21.86
CA GLY A 112 17.61 -14.26 23.10
C GLY A 112 16.53 -13.59 23.93
N HIS A 113 16.83 -12.40 24.44
CA HIS A 113 15.93 -11.66 25.33
C HIS A 113 15.55 -10.33 24.71
N ASP A 114 14.60 -10.41 23.78
CA ASP A 114 14.28 -9.30 22.88
C ASP A 114 13.08 -8.48 23.36
N GLN A 115 13.09 -7.21 22.99
CA GLN A 115 12.03 -6.24 23.22
C GLN A 115 11.61 -5.72 21.85
N LEU A 116 10.51 -6.27 21.35
CA LEU A 116 9.97 -5.94 20.04
C LEU A 116 8.69 -5.13 20.22
N PHE A 117 8.62 -3.99 19.55
CA PHE A 117 7.45 -3.12 19.53
C PHE A 117 7.09 -2.81 18.09
N GLY A 118 6.01 -3.40 17.57
CA GLY A 118 5.57 -3.18 16.18
C GLY A 118 5.23 -1.71 15.94
N GLY A 119 4.29 -1.17 16.72
CA GLY A 119 3.90 0.23 16.62
C GLY A 119 2.39 0.33 16.44
N ALA A 120 1.96 1.20 15.54
CA ALA A 120 0.59 1.18 15.05
C ALA A 120 0.53 0.26 13.82
N GLY A 121 -0.66 -0.22 13.47
CA GLY A 121 -0.83 -1.17 12.38
C GLY A 121 -1.06 -2.59 12.88
N ALA A 122 -1.17 -3.52 11.93
CA ALA A 122 -1.31 -4.93 12.17
C ALA A 122 0.05 -5.62 11.99
N ASP A 123 0.80 -5.70 13.09
CA ASP A 123 2.17 -6.18 13.09
C ASP A 123 2.27 -7.69 13.29
N THR A 124 3.29 -8.29 12.70
CA THR A 124 3.73 -9.65 12.99
C THR A 124 4.99 -9.58 13.85
N ILE A 125 4.94 -10.12 15.06
CA ILE A 125 6.07 -10.14 15.99
C ILE A 125 6.46 -11.59 16.25
N ILE A 126 7.71 -11.91 15.93
CA ILE A 126 8.37 -13.20 16.16
C ILE A 126 9.50 -12.91 17.13
N GLY A 127 9.63 -13.64 18.22
CA GLY A 127 10.70 -13.42 19.20
C GLY A 127 11.10 -14.70 19.88
#